data_AF-A0AAN8HAV3-F1
#
_entry.id   AF-A0AAN8HAV3-F1
#
_cell.length_a   1.000
_cell.length_b   1.000
_cell.length_c   1.000
_cell.angle_alpha   90.00
_cell.angle_beta   90.00
_cell.angle_gamma   90.00
#
_symmetry.space_group_name_H-M   'P 1'
#
loop_
_entity.id
_entity.type
_entity.pdbx_description
1 polymer ?
#
loop_
_entity_poly.entity_id
_entity_poly.type
_entity_poly.pdbx_seq_one_letter_code
_entity_poly.pdbx_strand_id
1 'polypeptide(L)'
;MKDQKQQTYWQETGRCAGCEESFDPQAGVSSISYLTFKSLIQLRRTMNTGVTIFDCEEQTFASIAEKMVNEMVNKKEIKPESKEGVLKSLLQNHSQSDDPEKQALTDGVDLQKFSVKDRRDESDSVEASMVLVGALDILEKPTVVFVRLKEAAVLDPALEAPVPVRFVFALVGPH
;
A
#
# COMPACT_ATOMS: atom_id res chain seq x y z
N MET A 1 9.47 15.11 30.25
CA MET A 1 8.00 15.25 30.23
C MET A 1 7.51 14.76 28.88
N LYS A 2 6.69 13.70 28.91
CA LYS A 2 5.96 13.03 27.82
C LYS A 2 6.81 12.34 26.74
N ASP A 3 7.12 11.08 27.01
CA ASP A 3 7.27 10.02 26.00
C ASP A 3 5.98 9.94 25.17
N GLN A 4 5.95 10.66 24.06
CA GLN A 4 4.90 10.52 23.07
C GLN A 4 5.27 9.28 22.25
N LYS A 5 4.73 8.13 22.65
CA LYS A 5 4.80 6.87 21.90
C LYS A 5 4.18 7.16 20.53
N GLN A 6 5.00 7.50 19.53
CA GLN A 6 4.57 7.62 18.14
C GLN A 6 3.97 6.26 17.77
N GLN A 7 2.64 6.20 17.69
CA GLN A 7 1.97 5.06 17.10
C GLN A 7 2.31 5.13 15.61
N THR A 8 3.20 4.26 15.17
CA THR A 8 3.36 3.94 13.76
C THR A 8 2.08 3.25 13.32
N TYR A 9 1.43 3.84 12.33
CA TYR A 9 0.21 3.33 11.69
C TYR A 9 0.36 3.50 10.18
N TRP A 10 -0.31 2.66 9.40
CA TRP A 10 -0.34 2.82 7.95
C TRP A 10 -1.30 3.94 7.57
N GLN A 11 -0.79 4.95 6.85
CA GLN A 11 -1.58 6.05 6.32
C GLN A 11 -1.65 5.93 4.80
N GLU A 12 -2.85 6.02 4.23
CA GLU A 12 -3.00 6.14 2.78
C GLU A 12 -2.46 7.51 2.31
N THR A 13 -1.58 7.49 1.32
CA THR A 13 -0.89 8.70 0.83
C THR A 13 -1.24 9.06 -0.61
N GLY A 14 -1.82 8.13 -1.36
CA GLY A 14 -2.25 8.35 -2.72
C GLY A 14 -2.97 7.15 -3.32
N ARG A 15 -3.71 7.41 -4.40
CA ARG A 15 -4.45 6.41 -5.17
C ARG A 15 -4.25 6.66 -6.66
N CYS A 16 -4.15 5.59 -7.44
CA CYS A 16 -4.06 5.69 -8.90
C CYS A 16 -5.26 5.00 -9.56
N ALA A 17 -6.06 5.77 -10.29
CA ALA A 17 -7.17 5.27 -11.11
C ALA A 17 -7.14 5.99 -12.48
N GLY A 18 -6.17 5.62 -13.32
CA GLY A 18 -5.86 6.32 -14.57
C GLY A 18 -5.01 7.59 -14.36
N CYS A 19 -5.40 8.45 -13.43
CA CYS A 19 -4.57 9.55 -12.91
C CYS A 19 -4.19 9.28 -11.45
N GLU A 20 -3.13 9.94 -10.97
CA GLU A 20 -2.69 9.90 -9.57
C GLU A 20 -3.41 10.97 -8.77
N GLU A 21 -4.01 10.54 -7.67
CA GLU A 21 -4.68 11.35 -6.67
C GLU A 21 -3.82 11.33 -5.40
N SER A 22 -3.35 12.51 -4.97
CA SER A 22 -2.67 12.66 -3.69
C SER A 22 -3.69 13.09 -2.63
N PHE A 23 -3.55 12.58 -1.42
CA PHE A 23 -4.40 12.96 -0.29
C PHE A 23 -3.84 14.15 0.52
N ASP A 24 -2.74 14.79 0.06
CA ASP A 24 -2.25 16.02 0.67
C ASP A 24 -3.24 17.19 0.41
N PRO A 25 -3.78 17.85 1.46
CA PRO A 25 -4.69 18.99 1.30
C PRO A 25 -4.07 20.19 0.56
N GLN A 26 -2.74 20.23 0.38
CA GLN A 26 -2.03 21.25 -0.41
C GLN A 26 -1.83 20.83 -1.88
N ALA A 27 -2.02 19.55 -2.22
CA ALA A 27 -1.84 19.04 -3.58
C ALA A 27 -3.09 19.30 -4.43
N GLY A 28 -2.86 19.80 -5.65
CA GLY A 28 -3.92 20.04 -6.63
C GLY A 28 -4.56 18.74 -7.16
N VAL A 29 -5.71 18.92 -7.82
CA VAL A 29 -6.53 17.89 -8.49
C VAL A 29 -5.72 16.92 -9.37
N SER A 30 -6.23 15.69 -9.48
CA SER A 30 -5.71 14.51 -10.19
C SER A 30 -4.71 14.85 -11.31
N SER A 31 -3.51 14.29 -11.22
CA SER A 31 -2.40 14.61 -12.12
C SER A 31 -1.81 13.36 -12.80
N ILE A 32 -1.05 13.57 -13.88
CA ILE A 32 -0.23 12.52 -14.48
C ILE A 32 0.95 12.23 -13.54
N SER A 33 1.22 10.96 -13.24
CA SER A 33 2.35 10.57 -12.40
C SER A 33 3.69 10.96 -13.02
N TYR A 34 4.45 11.81 -12.32
CA TYR A 34 5.84 12.11 -12.66
C TYR A 34 6.78 11.36 -11.72
N LEU A 35 7.57 10.44 -12.26
CA LEU A 35 8.54 9.68 -11.47
C LEU A 35 9.95 10.26 -11.62
N THR A 36 10.65 10.36 -10.50
CA THR A 36 12.06 10.75 -10.54
C THR A 36 12.91 9.65 -11.18
N PHE A 37 13.98 10.03 -11.89
CA PHE A 37 14.95 9.05 -12.40
C PHE A 37 15.53 8.19 -11.26
N LYS A 38 15.78 8.80 -10.08
CA LYS A 38 16.32 8.12 -8.91
C LYS A 38 15.39 7.02 -8.39
N SER A 39 14.08 7.30 -8.29
CA SER A 39 13.10 6.30 -7.83
C SER A 39 13.01 5.12 -8.79
N LEU A 40 13.05 5.35 -10.10
CA LEU A 40 13.07 4.28 -11.11
C LEU A 40 14.33 3.40 -11.02
N ILE A 41 15.51 4.01 -10.83
CA ILE A 41 16.76 3.25 -10.66
C ILE A 41 16.76 2.47 -9.35
N GLN A 42 16.29 3.07 -8.26
CA GLN A 42 16.17 2.39 -6.97
C GLN A 42 15.22 1.19 -7.07
N LEU A 43 14.02 1.40 -7.64
CA LEU A 43 13.04 0.34 -7.83
C LEU A 43 13.62 -0.82 -8.67
N ARG A 44 14.28 -0.52 -9.79
CA ARG A 44 14.94 -1.54 -10.63
C ARG A 44 16.00 -2.32 -9.85
N ARG A 45 16.82 -1.64 -9.04
CA ARG A 45 17.88 -2.29 -8.25
C ARG A 45 17.28 -3.22 -7.19
N THR A 46 16.29 -2.75 -6.44
CA THR A 46 15.69 -3.53 -5.35
C THR A 46 14.82 -4.67 -5.87
N MET A 47 14.18 -4.52 -7.04
CA MET A 47 13.44 -5.61 -7.69
C MET A 47 14.34 -6.75 -8.16
N ASN A 48 15.61 -6.49 -8.50
CA ASN A 48 16.53 -7.54 -8.94
C ASN A 48 16.87 -8.55 -7.82
N THR A 49 16.87 -8.11 -6.56
CA THR A 49 17.13 -8.97 -5.39
C THR A 49 15.86 -9.25 -4.58
N GLY A 50 14.73 -8.66 -4.98
CA GLY A 50 13.47 -8.77 -4.26
C GLY A 50 12.90 -10.18 -4.21
N VAL A 51 11.96 -10.35 -3.28
CA VAL A 51 11.16 -11.56 -3.15
C VAL A 51 9.95 -11.44 -4.08
N THR A 52 9.66 -12.52 -4.80
CA THR A 52 8.52 -12.57 -5.73
C THR A 52 7.75 -13.86 -5.48
N ILE A 53 6.46 -13.74 -5.15
CA ILE A 53 5.56 -14.86 -4.88
C ILE A 53 4.45 -14.81 -5.92
N PHE A 54 4.35 -15.84 -6.74
CA PHE A 54 3.28 -15.97 -7.73
C PHE A 54 2.26 -17.00 -7.27
N ASP A 55 1.00 -16.76 -7.61
CA ASP A 55 -0.13 -17.66 -7.34
C ASP A 55 -0.26 -18.00 -5.85
N CYS A 56 -0.11 -16.96 -5.04
CA CYS A 56 -0.33 -16.99 -3.59
C CYS A 56 -1.80 -17.38 -3.33
N GLU A 57 -2.03 -18.48 -2.60
CA GLU A 57 -3.36 -19.03 -2.34
C GLU A 57 -4.05 -18.38 -1.13
N GLU A 58 -3.27 -17.66 -0.33
CA GLU A 58 -3.67 -16.91 0.85
C GLU A 58 -4.70 -15.82 0.50
N GLN A 59 -5.73 -15.70 1.34
CA GLN A 59 -6.90 -14.83 1.11
C GLN A 59 -7.06 -13.74 2.19
N THR A 60 -6.17 -13.71 3.19
CA THR A 60 -6.21 -12.71 4.26
C THR A 60 -4.90 -11.94 4.28
N PHE A 61 -4.95 -10.64 4.59
CA PHE A 61 -3.75 -9.83 4.65
C PHE A 61 -2.73 -10.38 5.66
N ALA A 62 -3.21 -10.91 6.79
CA ALA A 62 -2.35 -11.53 7.80
C ALA A 62 -1.56 -12.73 7.25
N SER A 63 -2.23 -13.66 6.58
CA SER A 63 -1.55 -14.84 6.00
C SER A 63 -0.60 -14.47 4.86
N ILE A 64 -0.99 -13.48 4.03
CA ILE A 64 -0.14 -12.94 2.97
C ILE A 64 1.12 -12.30 3.59
N ALA A 65 0.98 -11.47 4.62
CA ALA A 65 2.09 -10.82 5.30
C ALA A 65 3.04 -11.82 5.96
N GLU A 66 2.52 -12.86 6.63
CA GLU A 66 3.34 -13.94 7.19
C GLU A 66 4.16 -14.63 6.09
N LYS A 67 3.53 -14.95 4.95
CA LYS A 67 4.21 -15.57 3.82
C LYS A 67 5.28 -14.66 3.21
N MET A 68 4.97 -13.37 3.04
CA MET A 68 5.92 -12.36 2.55
C MET A 68 7.18 -12.36 3.42
N VAL A 69 7.03 -12.24 4.74
CA VAL A 69 8.17 -12.16 5.66
C VAL A 69 8.94 -13.49 5.70
N ASN A 70 8.24 -14.63 5.69
CA ASN A 70 8.89 -15.95 5.61
C ASN A 70 9.77 -16.07 4.36
N GLU A 71 9.26 -15.68 3.20
CA GLU A 71 10.02 -15.74 1.95
C GLU A 71 11.18 -14.72 1.91
N MET A 72 11.02 -13.55 2.53
CA MET A 72 12.11 -12.58 2.73
C MET A 72 13.26 -13.18 3.57
N VAL A 73 12.95 -13.94 4.61
CA VAL A 73 13.96 -14.67 5.40
C VAL A 73 14.58 -15.81 4.58
N ASN A 74 13.77 -16.59 3.86
CA ASN A 74 14.23 -17.71 3.04
C ASN A 74 15.23 -17.27 1.96
N LYS A 75 14.95 -16.14 1.28
CA LYS A 75 15.85 -15.54 0.29
C LYS A 75 17.01 -14.75 0.91
N LYS A 76 17.11 -14.68 2.24
CA LYS A 76 18.13 -13.91 2.98
C LYS A 76 18.10 -12.42 2.67
N GLU A 77 16.93 -11.90 2.32
CA GLU A 77 16.73 -10.47 2.11
C GLU A 77 16.58 -9.72 3.44
N ILE A 78 16.13 -10.40 4.49
CA ILE A 78 16.11 -9.92 5.87
C ILE A 78 16.67 -11.00 6.81
N LYS A 79 17.16 -10.59 7.97
CA LYS A 79 17.65 -11.51 8.99
C LYS A 79 16.49 -12.17 9.76
N PRO A 80 16.64 -13.41 10.25
CA PRO A 80 15.60 -14.09 11.02
C PRO A 80 15.15 -13.32 12.27
N GLU A 81 16.06 -12.59 12.93
CA GLU A 81 15.75 -11.76 14.09
C GLU A 81 14.83 -10.56 13.77
N SER A 82 14.88 -10.04 12.54
CA SER A 82 14.03 -8.93 12.10
C SER A 82 12.64 -9.40 11.70
N LYS A 83 12.41 -10.71 11.55
CA LYS A 83 11.12 -11.31 11.10
C LYS A 83 9.93 -10.78 11.88
N GLU A 84 9.98 -10.89 13.21
CA GLU A 84 8.88 -10.49 14.09
C GLU A 84 8.61 -8.99 14.00
N GLY A 85 9.66 -8.18 13.93
CA GLY A 85 9.54 -6.72 13.81
C GLY A 85 8.90 -6.30 12.49
N VAL A 86 9.29 -6.93 11.38
CA VAL A 86 8.71 -6.65 10.06
C VAL A 86 7.26 -7.10 10.00
N LEU A 87 6.96 -8.33 10.46
CA LEU A 87 5.60 -8.86 10.46
C LEU A 87 4.67 -7.99 11.30
N LYS A 88 5.08 -7.64 12.51
CA LYS A 88 4.33 -6.75 13.38
C LYS A 88 4.05 -5.40 12.72
N SER A 89 5.04 -4.85 12.00
CA SER A 89 4.90 -3.56 11.31
C SER A 89 3.92 -3.65 10.13
N LEU A 90 3.95 -4.75 9.36
CA LEU A 90 2.97 -4.97 8.30
C LEU A 90 1.54 -5.09 8.85
N LEU A 91 1.36 -5.74 9.99
CA LEU A 91 0.04 -5.98 10.61
C LEU A 91 -0.45 -4.83 11.52
N GLN A 92 0.23 -3.68 11.55
CA GLN A 92 -0.23 -2.51 12.31
C GLN A 92 -1.57 -2.00 11.77
N ASN A 93 -2.35 -1.35 12.64
CA ASN A 93 -3.62 -0.74 12.25
C ASN A 93 -3.40 0.27 11.11
N HIS A 94 -4.25 0.18 10.09
CA HIS A 94 -4.34 1.15 9.02
C HIS A 94 -5.30 2.26 9.49
N SER A 95 -4.83 3.50 9.58
CA SER A 95 -5.70 4.60 10.00
C SER A 95 -6.55 5.04 8.83
N GLN A 96 -7.87 4.94 9.00
CA GLN A 96 -8.86 5.49 8.09
C GLN A 96 -9.24 6.91 8.56
N SER A 97 -9.39 7.86 7.65
CA SER A 97 -10.00 9.15 7.96
C SER A 97 -11.52 9.06 7.80
N ASP A 98 -12.20 8.50 8.79
CA ASP A 98 -13.63 8.76 8.99
C ASP A 98 -13.79 10.16 9.59
N ASP A 99 -13.76 11.20 8.75
CA ASP A 99 -14.15 12.55 9.16
C ASP A 99 -15.57 12.87 8.64
N PRO A 100 -16.61 12.75 9.49
CA PRO A 100 -18.00 13.00 9.10
C PRO A 100 -18.31 14.47 8.80
N GLU A 101 -17.40 15.42 9.06
CA GLU A 101 -17.66 16.87 8.95
C GLU A 101 -17.55 17.46 7.53
N LYS A 102 -17.07 16.70 6.53
CA LYS A 102 -16.98 17.20 5.14
C LYS A 102 -18.26 17.01 4.29
N GLN A 103 -19.34 16.44 4.85
CA GLN A 103 -20.60 16.25 4.12
C GLN A 103 -21.53 17.48 4.10
N ALA A 104 -21.20 18.58 4.79
CA ALA A 104 -22.13 19.71 4.96
C ALA A 104 -21.76 21.02 4.25
N LEU A 105 -20.61 21.12 3.55
CA LEU A 105 -20.14 22.40 2.97
C LEU A 105 -19.98 22.44 1.44
N THR A 106 -20.45 21.42 0.71
CA THR A 106 -20.47 21.45 -0.76
C THR A 106 -21.89 21.57 -1.30
N ASP A 107 -22.64 22.57 -0.85
CA ASP A 107 -23.87 23.00 -1.51
C ASP A 107 -23.58 24.34 -2.17
N GLY A 108 -23.15 24.33 -3.44
CA GLY A 108 -23.05 25.56 -4.24
C GLY A 108 -21.85 25.76 -5.15
N VAL A 109 -20.99 24.78 -5.40
CA VAL A 109 -19.99 24.88 -6.48
C VAL A 109 -19.93 23.56 -7.25
N ASP A 110 -20.40 23.61 -8.50
CA ASP A 110 -20.30 22.53 -9.49
C ASP A 110 -18.83 22.34 -9.92
N LEU A 111 -18.04 21.76 -9.03
CA LEU A 111 -16.82 21.04 -9.40
C LEU A 111 -17.27 19.60 -9.59
N GLN A 112 -17.19 19.11 -10.83
CA GLN A 112 -17.32 17.68 -11.12
C GLN A 112 -16.29 16.93 -10.29
N LYS A 113 -16.72 16.51 -9.11
CA LYS A 113 -16.13 15.44 -8.34
C LYS A 113 -16.16 14.25 -9.29
N PHE A 114 -15.02 13.89 -9.88
CA PHE A 114 -14.79 12.57 -10.46
C PHE A 114 -14.81 11.52 -9.32
N SER A 115 -15.91 11.50 -8.55
CA SER A 115 -16.30 10.31 -7.82
C SER A 115 -16.61 9.29 -8.89
N VAL A 116 -16.07 8.09 -8.74
CA VAL A 116 -16.17 6.90 -9.61
C VAL A 116 -17.63 6.40 -9.76
N LYS A 117 -18.64 7.26 -9.60
CA LYS A 117 -20.05 6.95 -9.88
C LYS A 117 -20.43 7.01 -11.35
N ASP A 118 -19.58 7.54 -12.25
CA ASP A 118 -19.96 7.77 -13.65
C ASP A 118 -19.14 7.00 -14.69
N ARG A 119 -18.90 5.71 -14.41
CA ARG A 119 -18.67 4.68 -15.45
C ARG A 119 -19.30 3.35 -15.03
N ARG A 120 -20.61 3.36 -14.80
CA ARG A 120 -21.40 2.13 -14.86
C ARG A 120 -21.77 1.90 -16.32
N ASP A 121 -20.85 1.29 -17.06
CA ASP A 121 -21.20 0.40 -18.17
C ASP A 121 -20.00 -0.47 -18.56
N GLU A 122 -20.18 -1.78 -18.38
CA GLU A 122 -19.51 -2.91 -19.02
C GLU A 122 -17.99 -3.13 -18.84
N SER A 123 -17.59 -3.62 -17.65
CA SER A 123 -16.80 -4.86 -17.51
C SER A 123 -16.61 -5.20 -16.03
N ASP A 124 -17.25 -6.27 -15.56
CA ASP A 124 -16.95 -6.91 -14.29
C ASP A 124 -15.45 -7.29 -14.21
N SER A 125 -14.85 -7.16 -13.01
CA SER A 125 -13.47 -7.51 -12.59
C SER A 125 -12.41 -6.39 -12.54
N VAL A 126 -12.71 -5.23 -11.95
CA VAL A 126 -11.64 -4.33 -11.48
C VAL A 126 -10.95 -4.94 -10.26
N GLU A 127 -9.65 -5.19 -10.39
CA GLU A 127 -8.78 -5.66 -9.31
C GLU A 127 -7.79 -4.56 -8.91
N ALA A 128 -7.47 -4.49 -7.62
CA ALA A 128 -6.56 -3.53 -7.04
C ALA A 128 -5.13 -4.08 -6.89
N SER A 129 -4.18 -3.15 -6.83
CA SER A 129 -2.83 -3.40 -6.34
C SER A 129 -2.63 -2.61 -5.06
N MET A 130 -2.18 -3.29 -4.01
CA MET A 130 -1.80 -2.67 -2.74
C MET A 130 -0.29 -2.39 -2.74
N VAL A 131 0.10 -1.17 -2.38
CA VAL A 131 1.51 -0.75 -2.33
C VAL A 131 1.82 -0.24 -0.92
N LEU A 132 2.70 -0.94 -0.22
CA LEU A 132 3.12 -0.63 1.15
C LEU A 132 4.57 -0.13 1.11
N VAL A 133 4.81 1.09 1.60
CA VAL A 133 6.17 1.65 1.66
C VAL A 133 6.44 2.14 3.08
N GLY A 134 7.49 1.63 3.72
CA GLY A 134 7.77 1.94 5.11
C GLY A 134 9.26 1.99 5.44
N ALA A 135 9.62 2.84 6.38
CA ALA A 135 10.96 2.88 6.96
C ALA A 135 11.00 2.02 8.24
N LEU A 136 11.94 1.08 8.29
CA LEU A 136 12.15 0.14 9.39
C LEU A 136 13.65 0.06 9.69
N ASP A 137 14.10 0.73 10.75
CA ASP A 137 15.52 0.78 11.15
C ASP A 137 16.09 -0.58 11.61
N ILE A 138 15.22 -1.57 11.80
CA ILE A 138 15.60 -2.97 12.05
C ILE A 138 16.13 -3.68 10.79
N LEU A 139 16.08 -3.04 9.62
CA LEU A 139 16.58 -3.55 8.35
C LEU A 139 17.89 -2.88 7.97
N GLU A 140 18.83 -3.64 7.41
CA GLU A 140 20.15 -3.12 7.00
C GLU A 140 20.18 -2.55 5.59
N LYS A 141 19.19 -2.93 4.77
CA LYS A 141 19.06 -2.53 3.37
C LYS A 141 17.59 -2.42 2.99
N PRO A 142 17.25 -1.65 1.94
CA PRO A 142 15.92 -1.71 1.33
C PRO A 142 15.65 -3.10 0.77
N THR A 143 14.48 -3.62 1.08
CA THR A 143 14.00 -4.94 0.64
C THR A 143 12.63 -4.79 0.02
N VAL A 144 12.42 -5.47 -1.10
CA VAL A 144 11.14 -5.53 -1.80
C VAL A 144 10.59 -6.94 -1.75
N VAL A 145 9.27 -7.03 -1.59
CA VAL A 145 8.50 -8.23 -1.87
C VAL A 145 7.32 -7.89 -2.77
N PHE A 146 7.11 -8.70 -3.79
CA PHE A 146 5.99 -8.62 -4.72
C PHE A 146 5.21 -9.92 -4.67
N VAL A 147 3.88 -9.81 -4.55
CA VAL A 147 2.97 -10.93 -4.46
C VAL A 147 1.88 -10.78 -5.52
N ARG A 148 1.64 -11.85 -6.29
CA ARG A 148 0.43 -12.03 -7.09
C ARG A 148 -0.44 -13.09 -6.41
N LEU A 149 -1.67 -12.74 -6.06
CA LEU A 149 -2.66 -13.70 -5.57
C LEU A 149 -3.18 -14.57 -6.72
N LYS A 150 -3.38 -15.86 -6.42
CA LYS A 150 -3.98 -16.82 -7.35
C LYS A 150 -5.41 -16.43 -7.70
N GLU A 151 -6.16 -16.00 -6.70
CA GLU A 151 -7.49 -15.39 -6.82
C GLU A 151 -7.48 -14.06 -6.09
N ALA A 152 -8.09 -13.04 -6.67
CA ALA A 152 -8.16 -11.72 -6.03
C ALA A 152 -9.04 -11.77 -4.77
N ALA A 153 -8.61 -11.08 -3.72
CA ALA A 153 -9.21 -11.16 -2.40
C ALA A 153 -9.47 -9.76 -1.82
N VAL A 154 -10.58 -9.57 -1.11
CA VAL A 154 -10.80 -8.32 -0.36
C VAL A 154 -9.96 -8.37 0.92
N LEU A 155 -9.00 -7.46 1.04
CA LEU A 155 -8.03 -7.42 2.15
C LEU A 155 -8.39 -6.30 3.13
N ASP A 156 -9.28 -6.57 4.09
CA ASP A 156 -9.58 -5.66 5.20
C ASP A 156 -8.44 -5.65 6.25
N PRO A 157 -8.09 -4.51 6.90
CA PRO A 157 -8.64 -3.15 6.84
C PRO A 157 -7.79 -2.17 6.00
N ALA A 158 -7.00 -2.67 5.04
CA ALA A 158 -5.97 -1.87 4.39
C ALA A 158 -6.46 -0.97 3.25
N LEU A 159 -7.75 -1.04 2.87
CA LEU A 159 -8.34 -0.26 1.77
C LEU A 159 -9.67 0.40 2.19
N GLU A 160 -9.92 1.62 1.71
CA GLU A 160 -11.17 2.37 1.98
C GLU A 160 -12.43 1.79 1.32
N ALA A 161 -12.26 0.95 0.30
CA ALA A 161 -13.36 0.33 -0.42
C ALA A 161 -13.10 -1.18 -0.64
N PRO A 162 -14.16 -2.02 -0.66
CA PRO A 162 -14.04 -3.47 -0.83
C PRO A 162 -13.73 -3.81 -2.30
N VAL A 163 -12.51 -3.50 -2.74
CA VAL A 163 -11.99 -3.85 -4.06
C VAL A 163 -11.11 -5.09 -3.93
N PRO A 164 -11.34 -6.15 -4.71
CA PRO A 164 -10.49 -7.34 -4.69
C PRO A 164 -9.04 -6.97 -5.06
N VAL A 165 -8.09 -7.32 -4.21
CA VAL A 165 -6.67 -7.11 -4.43
C VAL A 165 -6.11 -8.31 -5.17
N ARG A 166 -5.41 -8.08 -6.29
CA ARG A 166 -4.68 -9.11 -7.03
C ARG A 166 -3.18 -9.07 -6.75
N PHE A 167 -2.66 -7.87 -6.50
CA PHE A 167 -1.22 -7.64 -6.33
C PHE A 167 -0.93 -6.95 -5.00
N VAL A 168 0.11 -7.38 -4.31
CA VAL A 168 0.65 -6.71 -3.13
C VAL A 168 2.13 -6.45 -3.36
N PHE A 169 2.54 -5.20 -3.21
CA PHE A 169 3.94 -4.79 -3.27
C PHE A 169 4.31 -4.16 -1.94
N ALA A 170 5.41 -4.60 -1.32
CA ALA A 170 5.98 -3.93 -0.16
C ALA A 170 7.44 -3.56 -0.42
N LEU A 171 7.79 -2.30 -0.13
CA LEU A 171 9.15 -1.79 -0.09
C LEU A 171 9.42 -1.29 1.33
N VAL A 172 10.26 -2.01 2.07
CA VAL A 172 10.65 -1.66 3.43
C VAL A 172 12.16 -1.58 3.55
N GLY A 173 12.68 -0.61 4.31
CA GLY A 173 14.12 -0.44 4.46
C GLY A 173 14.46 0.55 5.56
N PRO A 174 15.74 0.70 5.91
CA PRO A 174 16.17 1.71 6.88
C PRO A 174 15.94 3.14 6.36
N HIS A 175 15.93 4.11 7.28
CA HIS A 175 16.00 5.53 6.97
C HIS A 175 17.32 5.94 6.30
#